data_AF-A0A938LCP9-F1
#
_entry.id   AF-A0A938LCP9-F1
#
_cell.length_a   1.000
_cell.length_b   1.000
_cell.length_c   1.000
_cell.angle_alpha   90.00
_cell.angle_beta   90.00
_cell.angle_gamma   90.00
#
_symmetry.space_group_name_H-M   'P 1'
#
loop_
_entity.id
_entity.type
_entity.pdbx_description
1 polymer ?
#
loop_
_entity_poly.entity_id
_entity_poly.type
_entity_poly.pdbx_seq_one_letter_code
_entity_poly.pdbx_strand_id
1 'polypeptide(L)'
;MSLPRKTMPSSRAPFAVVSLVAALVLAGTATLLTRPFWYLPHPDDAGPNDLLRWIALREVDQYPRELQVHLIDRLESEVDPSDVASTSKASGLARYFTERIDRNCRLLTRVWFETRCERYAECDHGERVGYLCDQIRFLLDWGDAIGGRRASRSSSAGYLDAFIADVERWTEESPEAARDRMRDTVRDAVICWLATHDLDAEPLGTRRTMARAVCDHLGKPQDGLDAPPLELDNDQCARFRSNAITLARTWLEEQAVRFAGAAAPERERVLDECVERLDALRASGYLALTPPSSASRASAASIWTEIPRWIASVDPNDQASLSAFMAQLQARFMTRWWKRVWSQATAPRTG
;
A
#
# COMPACT_ATOMS: atom_id res chain seq x y z
N MET A 1 71.13 -66.92 -18.65
CA MET A 1 69.79 -67.52 -18.47
C MET A 1 68.87 -66.43 -17.94
N SER A 2 68.08 -65.84 -18.84
CA SER A 2 67.12 -64.77 -18.51
C SER A 2 65.72 -65.32 -18.75
N LEU A 3 64.90 -65.38 -17.71
CA LEU A 3 63.51 -65.83 -17.79
C LEU A 3 62.61 -64.73 -18.39
N PRO A 4 61.65 -65.07 -19.27
CA PRO A 4 60.77 -64.09 -19.88
C PRO A 4 59.73 -63.57 -18.87
N ARG A 5 59.63 -62.24 -18.79
CA ARG A 5 58.67 -61.52 -17.94
C ARG A 5 57.28 -61.60 -18.61
N LYS A 6 56.35 -62.34 -17.98
CA LYS A 6 54.97 -62.51 -18.44
C LYS A 6 54.19 -61.21 -18.18
N THR A 7 53.94 -60.42 -19.23
CA THR A 7 53.05 -59.25 -19.15
C THR A 7 51.60 -59.71 -19.04
N MET A 8 50.99 -59.51 -17.88
CA MET A 8 49.55 -59.76 -17.69
C MET A 8 48.73 -58.73 -18.48
N PRO A 9 47.69 -59.15 -19.22
CA PRO A 9 46.80 -58.23 -19.91
C PRO A 9 46.03 -57.40 -18.87
N SER A 10 46.22 -56.09 -18.93
CA SER A 10 45.53 -55.10 -18.10
C SER A 10 44.02 -55.14 -18.40
N SER A 11 43.23 -55.80 -17.55
CA SER A 11 41.76 -55.85 -17.63
C SER A 11 41.10 -54.55 -17.13
N ARG A 12 41.60 -53.39 -17.57
CA ARG A 12 41.04 -52.07 -17.21
C ARG A 12 39.91 -51.60 -18.12
N ALA A 13 39.75 -52.23 -19.29
CA ALA A 13 38.73 -51.88 -20.28
C ALA A 13 37.26 -52.05 -19.79
N PRO A 14 36.86 -53.13 -19.09
CA PRO A 14 35.45 -53.30 -18.73
C PRO A 14 35.00 -52.30 -17.65
N PHE A 15 35.88 -51.93 -16.72
CA PHE A 15 35.55 -50.96 -15.67
C PHE A 15 35.36 -49.54 -16.23
N ALA A 16 36.16 -49.14 -17.22
CA ALA A 16 36.02 -47.83 -17.87
C ALA A 16 34.67 -47.69 -18.60
N VAL A 17 34.21 -48.75 -19.28
CA VAL A 17 32.92 -48.76 -19.98
C VAL A 17 31.76 -48.73 -18.98
N VAL A 18 31.83 -49.51 -17.90
CA VAL A 18 30.78 -49.52 -16.86
C VAL A 18 30.68 -48.16 -16.16
N SER A 19 31.81 -47.52 -15.83
CA SER A 19 31.82 -46.18 -15.22
C SER A 19 31.26 -45.11 -16.16
N LEU A 20 31.54 -45.19 -17.48
CA LEU A 20 31.00 -44.25 -18.47
C LEU A 20 29.48 -44.40 -18.61
N VAL A 21 28.97 -45.63 -18.68
CA VAL A 21 27.53 -45.90 -18.75
C VAL A 21 26.82 -45.41 -17.48
N ALA A 22 27.39 -45.69 -16.29
CA ALA A 22 26.85 -45.18 -15.04
C ALA A 22 26.83 -43.65 -14.98
N ALA A 23 27.91 -42.98 -15.44
CA ALA A 23 27.96 -41.53 -15.50
C ALA A 23 26.93 -40.94 -16.48
N LEU A 24 26.70 -41.57 -17.63
CA LEU A 24 25.68 -41.15 -18.60
C LEU A 24 24.27 -41.36 -18.08
N VAL A 25 24.00 -42.46 -17.37
CA VAL A 25 22.71 -42.70 -16.71
C VAL A 25 22.47 -41.70 -15.59
N LEU A 26 23.48 -41.40 -14.77
CA LEU A 26 23.41 -40.38 -13.73
C LEU A 26 23.24 -38.97 -14.29
N ALA A 27 23.94 -38.63 -15.37
CA ALA A 27 23.78 -37.35 -16.05
C ALA A 27 22.40 -37.23 -16.71
N GLY A 28 21.89 -38.29 -17.35
CA GLY A 28 20.57 -38.32 -17.97
C GLY A 28 19.44 -38.22 -16.93
N THR A 29 19.55 -38.94 -15.82
CA THR A 29 18.58 -38.84 -14.70
C THR A 29 18.67 -37.48 -14.00
N ALA A 30 19.86 -36.94 -13.76
CA ALA A 30 20.02 -35.58 -13.23
C ALA A 30 19.43 -34.53 -14.18
N THR A 31 19.61 -34.68 -15.48
CA THR A 31 19.02 -33.77 -16.49
C THR A 31 17.51 -33.88 -16.52
N LEU A 32 16.94 -35.09 -16.46
CA LEU A 32 15.49 -35.30 -16.41
C LEU A 32 14.85 -34.75 -15.12
N LEU A 33 15.53 -34.91 -13.98
CA LEU A 33 15.07 -34.40 -12.68
C LEU A 33 15.22 -32.87 -12.56
N THR A 34 16.19 -32.26 -13.26
CA THR A 34 16.40 -30.80 -13.24
C THR A 34 15.69 -30.06 -14.37
N ARG A 35 15.32 -30.73 -15.47
CA ARG A 35 14.58 -30.13 -16.60
C ARG A 35 13.33 -29.32 -16.21
N PRO A 36 12.44 -29.78 -15.31
CA PRO A 36 11.30 -28.96 -14.89
C PRO A 36 11.68 -27.72 -14.06
N PHE A 37 12.89 -27.69 -13.47
CA PHE A 37 13.41 -26.48 -12.81
C PHE A 37 13.97 -25.45 -13.79
N TRP A 38 14.47 -25.88 -14.95
CA TRP A 38 15.08 -25.00 -15.96
C TRP A 38 14.12 -24.57 -17.08
N TYR A 39 13.07 -25.34 -17.34
CA TYR A 39 12.07 -25.04 -18.37
C TYR A 39 10.72 -24.77 -17.71
N LEU A 40 10.50 -23.50 -17.37
CA LEU A 40 9.18 -23.03 -16.95
C LEU A 40 8.41 -22.64 -18.21
N PRO A 41 7.13 -23.03 -18.34
CA PRO A 41 6.29 -22.58 -19.44
C PRO A 41 6.19 -21.05 -19.45
N HIS A 42 5.88 -20.49 -20.62
CA HIS A 42 5.55 -19.06 -20.71
C HIS A 42 4.43 -18.75 -19.70
N PRO A 43 4.42 -17.59 -19.03
CA PRO A 43 3.35 -17.23 -18.10
C PRO A 43 1.96 -17.38 -18.68
N ASP A 44 1.76 -17.25 -20.00
CA ASP A 44 0.46 -17.46 -20.65
C ASP A 44 -0.01 -18.92 -20.66
N ASP A 45 0.93 -19.87 -20.69
CA ASP A 45 0.64 -21.31 -20.73
C ASP A 45 0.84 -21.99 -19.36
N ALA A 46 1.36 -21.25 -18.38
CA ALA A 46 1.69 -21.75 -17.06
C ALA A 46 0.43 -22.15 -16.28
N GLY A 47 0.48 -23.24 -15.50
CA GLY A 47 -0.53 -23.48 -14.48
C GLY A 47 -0.28 -22.62 -13.23
N PRO A 48 -1.24 -22.51 -12.29
CA PRO A 48 -1.08 -21.75 -11.05
C PRO A 48 0.21 -22.08 -10.27
N ASN A 49 0.55 -23.37 -10.16
CA ASN A 49 1.79 -23.82 -9.53
C ASN A 49 3.05 -23.38 -10.28
N ASP A 50 3.00 -23.25 -11.59
CA ASP A 50 4.13 -22.79 -12.39
C ASP A 50 4.32 -21.27 -12.26
N LEU A 51 3.24 -20.50 -12.06
CA LEU A 51 3.32 -19.07 -11.71
C LEU A 51 4.02 -18.86 -10.35
N LEU A 52 3.72 -19.70 -9.35
CA LEU A 52 4.44 -19.68 -8.07
C LEU A 52 5.93 -20.03 -8.24
N ARG A 53 6.24 -20.99 -9.11
CA ARG A 53 7.63 -21.32 -9.46
C ARG A 53 8.32 -20.19 -10.22
N TRP A 54 7.62 -19.41 -11.05
CA TRP A 54 8.16 -18.21 -11.66
C TRP A 54 8.66 -17.22 -10.60
N ILE A 55 7.84 -16.95 -9.58
CA ILE A 55 8.23 -16.09 -8.44
C ILE A 55 9.41 -16.67 -7.67
N ALA A 56 9.46 -17.98 -7.47
CA ALA A 56 10.50 -18.61 -6.67
C ALA A 56 11.84 -18.78 -7.42
N LEU A 57 11.80 -19.13 -8.70
CA LEU A 57 12.97 -19.63 -9.44
C LEU A 57 13.58 -18.61 -10.40
N ARG A 58 12.80 -17.66 -10.91
CA ARG A 58 13.26 -16.69 -11.91
C ARG A 58 13.58 -15.34 -11.30
N GLU A 59 14.47 -14.59 -11.93
CA GLU A 59 14.71 -13.18 -11.62
C GLU A 59 13.81 -12.35 -12.53
N VAL A 60 12.66 -11.93 -12.00
CA VAL A 60 11.57 -11.35 -12.81
C VAL A 60 11.99 -10.00 -13.42
N ASP A 61 12.93 -9.30 -12.79
CA ASP A 61 13.54 -8.05 -13.28
C ASP A 61 14.34 -8.19 -14.58
N GLN A 62 14.77 -9.41 -14.94
CA GLN A 62 15.50 -9.67 -16.18
C GLN A 62 14.59 -9.81 -17.41
N TYR A 63 13.26 -9.84 -17.22
CA TYR A 63 12.29 -10.07 -18.29
C TYR A 63 11.62 -8.75 -18.73
N PRO A 64 11.13 -8.67 -19.99
CA PRO A 64 10.40 -7.49 -20.48
C PRO A 64 9.19 -7.14 -19.61
N ARG A 65 8.84 -5.86 -19.54
CA ARG A 65 7.74 -5.33 -18.70
C ARG A 65 6.42 -6.02 -19.03
N GLU A 66 6.17 -6.30 -20.31
CA GLU A 66 4.97 -6.99 -20.78
C GLU A 66 4.81 -8.35 -20.09
N LEU A 67 5.89 -9.12 -19.96
CA LEU A 67 5.88 -10.40 -19.27
C LEU A 67 5.59 -10.24 -17.77
N GLN A 68 6.11 -9.18 -17.16
CA GLN A 68 5.87 -8.88 -15.75
C GLN A 68 4.40 -8.53 -15.51
N VAL A 69 3.78 -7.78 -16.43
CA VAL A 69 2.34 -7.46 -16.41
C VAL A 69 1.49 -8.71 -16.58
N HIS A 70 1.80 -9.56 -17.56
CA HIS A 70 1.09 -10.83 -17.75
C HIS A 70 1.19 -11.74 -16.51
N LEU A 71 2.38 -11.83 -15.91
CA LEU A 71 2.59 -12.62 -14.71
C LEU A 71 1.71 -12.12 -13.55
N ILE A 72 1.67 -10.80 -13.30
CA ILE A 72 0.89 -10.28 -12.17
C ILE A 72 -0.62 -10.31 -12.42
N ASP A 73 -1.06 -10.11 -13.66
CA ASP A 73 -2.47 -10.29 -14.03
C ASP A 73 -2.94 -11.72 -13.76
N ARG A 74 -2.15 -12.72 -14.16
CA ARG A 74 -2.49 -14.12 -13.91
C ARG A 74 -2.40 -14.50 -12.43
N LEU A 75 -1.45 -13.95 -11.69
CA LEU A 75 -1.38 -14.14 -10.25
C LEU A 75 -2.63 -13.60 -9.55
N GLU A 76 -3.12 -12.42 -9.95
CA GLU A 76 -4.37 -11.85 -9.43
C GLU A 76 -5.59 -12.71 -9.75
N SER A 77 -5.68 -13.27 -10.97
CA SER A 77 -6.87 -14.00 -11.40
C SER A 77 -6.90 -15.48 -10.98
N GLU A 78 -5.76 -16.12 -10.77
CA GLU A 78 -5.70 -17.59 -10.67
C GLU A 78 -5.02 -18.14 -9.41
N VAL A 79 -4.26 -17.32 -8.69
CA VAL A 79 -3.49 -17.78 -7.54
C VAL A 79 -4.06 -17.18 -6.28
N ASP A 80 -4.47 -18.03 -5.35
CA ASP A 80 -4.82 -17.59 -4.01
C ASP A 80 -3.56 -17.01 -3.34
N PRO A 81 -3.57 -15.76 -2.85
CA PRO A 81 -2.41 -15.17 -2.19
C PRO A 81 -1.82 -16.05 -1.07
N SER A 82 -2.64 -16.84 -0.37
CA SER A 82 -2.18 -17.78 0.66
C SER A 82 -1.23 -18.87 0.14
N ASP A 83 -1.31 -19.23 -1.15
CA ASP A 83 -0.40 -20.18 -1.79
C ASP A 83 1.00 -19.58 -1.99
N VAL A 84 1.08 -18.28 -2.23
CA VAL A 84 2.35 -17.52 -2.32
C VAL A 84 3.04 -17.52 -0.95
N ALA A 85 2.27 -17.31 0.11
CA ALA A 85 2.78 -17.38 1.49
C ALA A 85 3.31 -18.79 1.81
N SER A 86 2.55 -19.83 1.45
CA SER A 86 2.89 -21.23 1.68
C SER A 86 4.15 -21.65 0.94
N THR A 87 4.32 -21.20 -0.32
CA THR A 87 5.52 -21.45 -1.13
C THR A 87 6.77 -20.98 -0.39
N SER A 88 6.74 -19.82 0.26
CA SER A 88 7.91 -19.27 0.98
C SER A 88 8.21 -19.94 2.33
N LYS A 89 7.21 -20.54 2.99
CA LYS A 89 7.31 -21.14 4.32
C LYS A 89 7.68 -22.62 4.30
N ALA A 90 7.76 -23.24 3.13
CA ALA A 90 8.22 -24.61 2.98
C ALA A 90 9.61 -24.75 3.66
N SER A 91 9.66 -25.53 4.74
CA SER A 91 10.73 -25.60 5.75
C SER A 91 12.09 -26.12 5.27
N GLY A 92 12.34 -26.09 3.95
CA GLY A 92 13.60 -26.44 3.30
C GLY A 92 14.06 -25.46 2.22
N LEU A 93 13.41 -24.30 2.06
CA LEU A 93 13.87 -23.30 1.10
C LEU A 93 15.16 -22.63 1.61
N ALA A 94 16.20 -22.70 0.78
CA ALA A 94 17.43 -21.97 1.04
C ALA A 94 17.13 -20.47 1.11
N ARG A 95 17.82 -19.75 2.02
CA ARG A 95 17.71 -18.28 2.21
C ARG A 95 17.67 -17.50 0.90
N TYR A 96 18.45 -17.95 -0.08
CA TYR A 96 18.51 -17.41 -1.43
C TYR A 96 17.14 -17.34 -2.14
N PHE A 97 16.31 -18.39 -2.03
CA PHE A 97 14.98 -18.40 -2.63
C PHE A 97 14.02 -17.47 -1.91
N THR A 98 14.10 -17.36 -0.58
CA THR A 98 13.29 -16.42 0.19
C THR A 98 13.58 -14.97 -0.20
N GLU A 99 14.87 -14.61 -0.30
CA GLU A 99 15.29 -13.27 -0.75
C GLU A 99 14.82 -12.97 -2.18
N ARG A 100 14.88 -13.97 -3.07
CA ARG A 100 14.39 -13.84 -4.44
C ARG A 100 12.87 -13.67 -4.50
N ILE A 101 12.10 -14.49 -3.79
CA ILE A 101 10.64 -14.37 -3.70
C ILE A 101 10.27 -12.98 -3.21
N ASP A 102 10.93 -12.47 -2.17
CA ASP A 102 10.66 -11.13 -1.66
C ASP A 102 11.00 -10.03 -2.66
N ARG A 103 12.11 -10.14 -3.38
CA ARG A 103 12.47 -9.19 -4.45
C ARG A 103 11.43 -9.19 -5.56
N ASN A 104 11.06 -10.38 -6.05
CA ASN A 104 10.09 -10.53 -7.13
C ASN A 104 8.71 -10.04 -6.72
N CYS A 105 8.25 -10.35 -5.50
CA CYS A 105 6.98 -9.83 -5.00
C CYS A 105 6.97 -8.30 -4.93
N ARG A 106 8.04 -7.65 -4.46
CA ARG A 106 8.11 -6.18 -4.46
C ARG A 106 8.07 -5.59 -5.86
N LEU A 107 8.81 -6.18 -6.80
CA LEU A 107 8.80 -5.77 -8.21
C LEU A 107 7.39 -5.91 -8.80
N LEU A 108 6.76 -7.07 -8.61
CA LEU A 108 5.43 -7.34 -9.13
C LEU A 108 4.36 -6.45 -8.49
N THR A 109 4.47 -6.11 -7.19
CA THR A 109 3.58 -5.12 -6.57
C THR A 109 3.74 -3.73 -7.21
N ARG A 110 4.96 -3.32 -7.55
CA ARG A 110 5.19 -2.06 -8.29
C ARG A 110 4.56 -2.11 -9.68
N VAL A 111 4.81 -3.18 -10.44
CA VAL A 111 4.27 -3.37 -11.79
C VAL A 111 2.73 -3.39 -11.76
N TRP A 112 2.16 -4.09 -10.78
CA TRP A 112 0.72 -4.07 -10.52
C TRP A 112 0.23 -2.65 -10.29
N PHE A 113 0.80 -1.92 -9.34
CA PHE A 113 0.35 -0.57 -8.98
C PHE A 113 0.38 0.37 -10.20
N GLU A 114 1.48 0.39 -10.94
CA GLU A 114 1.64 1.19 -12.15
C GLU A 114 0.57 0.83 -13.20
N THR A 115 0.40 -0.46 -13.49
CA THR A 115 -0.58 -0.94 -14.49
C THR A 115 -2.02 -0.67 -14.07
N ARG A 116 -2.34 -0.77 -12.77
CA ARG A 116 -3.69 -0.53 -12.27
C ARG A 116 -4.05 0.95 -12.27
N CYS A 117 -3.09 1.85 -12.06
CA CYS A 117 -3.30 3.28 -12.24
C CYS A 117 -3.56 3.65 -13.70
N GLU A 118 -2.88 3.00 -14.65
CA GLU A 118 -3.13 3.18 -16.08
C GLU A 118 -4.54 2.72 -16.46
N ARG A 119 -4.93 1.50 -16.09
CA ARG A 119 -6.27 0.97 -16.33
C ARG A 119 -7.37 1.81 -15.66
N TYR A 120 -7.12 2.31 -14.46
CA TYR A 120 -8.07 3.19 -13.76
C TYR A 120 -8.38 4.46 -14.54
N ALA A 121 -7.37 5.07 -15.18
CA ALA A 121 -7.56 6.27 -15.98
C ALA A 121 -8.43 6.02 -17.23
N GLU A 122 -8.46 4.78 -17.72
CA GLU A 122 -9.26 4.33 -18.85
C GLU A 122 -10.68 3.89 -18.44
N CYS A 123 -10.95 3.68 -17.15
CA CYS A 123 -12.26 3.29 -16.66
C CYS A 123 -13.30 4.40 -16.81
N ASP A 124 -14.48 4.00 -17.31
CA ASP A 124 -15.69 4.82 -17.29
C ASP A 124 -16.06 5.19 -15.85
N HIS A 125 -16.59 6.40 -15.67
CA HIS A 125 -16.77 6.98 -14.33
C HIS A 125 -17.63 6.11 -13.38
N GLY A 126 -18.70 5.50 -13.91
CA GLY A 126 -19.60 4.62 -13.15
C GLY A 126 -19.00 3.25 -12.79
N GLU A 127 -17.90 2.83 -13.42
CA GLU A 127 -17.25 1.54 -13.16
C GLU A 127 -16.10 1.65 -12.15
N ARG A 128 -15.61 2.87 -11.91
CA ARG A 128 -14.43 3.14 -11.08
C ARG A 128 -14.52 2.60 -9.66
N VAL A 129 -15.68 2.70 -9.02
CA VAL A 129 -15.87 2.18 -7.65
C VAL A 129 -15.73 0.67 -7.63
N GLY A 130 -16.40 -0.04 -8.55
CA GLY A 130 -16.32 -1.50 -8.65
C GLY A 130 -14.88 -1.96 -8.91
N TYR A 131 -14.21 -1.32 -9.87
CA TYR A 131 -12.80 -1.57 -10.17
C TYR A 131 -11.91 -1.38 -8.94
N LEU A 132 -12.01 -0.23 -8.25
CA LEU A 132 -11.19 0.06 -7.08
C LEU A 132 -11.46 -0.93 -5.94
N CYS A 133 -12.70 -1.32 -5.70
CA CYS A 133 -13.05 -2.35 -4.71
C CYS A 133 -12.31 -3.67 -4.97
N ASP A 134 -12.31 -4.14 -6.21
CA ASP A 134 -11.61 -5.37 -6.59
C ASP A 134 -10.09 -5.25 -6.38
N GLN A 135 -9.50 -4.12 -6.80
CA GLN A 135 -8.07 -3.87 -6.65
C GLN A 135 -7.63 -3.71 -5.19
N ILE A 136 -8.44 -3.05 -4.37
CA ILE A 136 -8.21 -2.90 -2.92
C ILE A 136 -8.27 -4.27 -2.24
N ARG A 137 -9.27 -5.11 -2.56
CA ARG A 137 -9.37 -6.46 -2.00
C ARG A 137 -8.13 -7.29 -2.34
N PHE A 138 -7.77 -7.33 -3.63
CA PHE A 138 -6.57 -8.05 -4.07
C PHE A 138 -5.32 -7.55 -3.33
N LEU A 139 -5.15 -6.24 -3.20
CA LEU A 139 -4.00 -5.66 -2.51
C LEU A 139 -3.93 -6.06 -1.03
N LEU A 140 -5.06 -6.10 -0.33
CA LEU A 140 -5.12 -6.53 1.07
C LEU A 140 -4.77 -8.01 1.19
N ASP A 141 -5.35 -8.88 0.37
CA ASP A 141 -5.08 -10.31 0.38
C ASP A 141 -3.61 -10.62 0.01
N TRP A 142 -3.10 -9.94 -1.02
CA TRP A 142 -1.70 -10.01 -1.46
C TRP A 142 -0.75 -9.49 -0.37
N GLY A 143 -1.14 -8.40 0.28
CA GLY A 143 -0.41 -7.78 1.37
C GLY A 143 -0.32 -8.67 2.60
N ASP A 144 -1.38 -9.38 2.96
CA ASP A 144 -1.36 -10.34 4.06
C ASP A 144 -0.50 -11.58 3.72
N ALA A 145 -0.56 -12.06 2.48
CA ALA A 145 0.27 -13.16 2.01
C ALA A 145 1.78 -12.84 2.06
N ILE A 146 2.16 -11.64 1.66
CA ILE A 146 3.56 -11.19 1.68
C ILE A 146 3.98 -10.66 3.05
N GLY A 147 3.11 -9.91 3.71
CA GLY A 147 3.31 -9.28 5.01
C GLY A 147 3.39 -10.30 6.14
N GLY A 148 2.62 -11.40 6.05
CA GLY A 148 2.75 -12.59 6.90
C GLY A 148 4.15 -13.24 6.85
N ARG A 149 5.01 -12.88 5.89
CA ARG A 149 6.43 -13.26 5.83
C ARG A 149 7.32 -12.36 6.71
N ARG A 150 6.92 -11.09 6.94
CA ARG A 150 7.61 -10.13 7.82
C ARG A 150 7.03 -10.08 9.24
N ALA A 151 5.77 -10.47 9.40
CA ALA A 151 5.00 -10.35 10.64
C ALA A 151 5.46 -11.26 11.80
N SER A 152 6.49 -12.09 11.60
CA SER A 152 7.22 -12.66 12.74
C SER A 152 7.92 -11.59 13.59
N ARG A 153 8.01 -10.31 13.13
CA ARG A 153 8.62 -9.20 13.89
C ARG A 153 7.88 -7.85 13.86
N SER A 154 6.81 -7.66 13.07
CA SER A 154 6.06 -6.39 13.03
C SER A 154 4.57 -6.60 12.81
N SER A 155 3.72 -5.84 13.51
CA SER A 155 2.26 -5.85 13.36
C SER A 155 1.82 -5.50 11.92
N SER A 156 0.58 -5.83 11.56
CA SER A 156 -0.07 -5.47 10.28
C SER A 156 0.10 -3.99 9.91
N ALA A 157 0.10 -3.10 10.91
CA ALA A 157 0.42 -1.69 10.77
C ALA A 157 1.77 -1.42 10.07
N GLY A 158 2.81 -2.19 10.39
CA GLY A 158 4.15 -1.99 9.81
C GLY A 158 4.27 -2.39 8.34
N TYR A 159 3.41 -3.29 7.84
CA TYR A 159 3.33 -3.56 6.40
C TYR A 159 2.65 -2.41 5.66
N LEU A 160 1.52 -1.93 6.19
CA LEU A 160 0.76 -0.84 5.60
C LEU A 160 1.63 0.43 5.47
N ASP A 161 2.35 0.81 6.52
CA ASP A 161 3.29 1.94 6.48
C ASP A 161 4.36 1.78 5.38
N ALA A 162 4.93 0.58 5.25
CA ALA A 162 5.95 0.30 4.24
C ALA A 162 5.36 0.34 2.82
N PHE A 163 4.16 -0.19 2.62
CA PHE A 163 3.47 -0.16 1.34
C PHE A 163 3.13 1.27 0.92
N ILE A 164 2.62 2.07 1.85
CA ILE A 164 2.30 3.48 1.64
C ILE A 164 3.56 4.27 1.23
N ALA A 165 4.67 4.09 1.95
CA ALA A 165 5.95 4.70 1.61
C ALA A 165 6.46 4.25 0.23
N ASP A 166 6.24 2.99 -0.14
CA ASP A 166 6.58 2.47 -1.46
C ASP A 166 5.72 3.12 -2.57
N VAL A 167 4.41 3.29 -2.36
CA VAL A 167 3.50 3.98 -3.29
C VAL A 167 3.90 5.45 -3.49
N GLU A 168 4.21 6.18 -2.41
CA GLU A 168 4.69 7.57 -2.53
C GLU A 168 5.96 7.63 -3.36
N ARG A 169 6.94 6.77 -3.05
CA ARG A 169 8.21 6.70 -3.78
C ARG A 169 8.00 6.38 -5.26
N TRP A 170 7.18 5.38 -5.61
CA TRP A 170 6.91 5.04 -7.01
C TRP A 170 6.20 6.17 -7.76
N THR A 171 5.31 6.88 -7.07
CA THR A 171 4.63 8.06 -7.62
C THR A 171 5.62 9.19 -7.91
N GLU A 172 6.55 9.46 -6.98
CA GLU A 172 7.58 10.49 -7.15
C GLU A 172 8.59 10.15 -8.25
N GLU A 173 9.02 8.88 -8.35
CA GLU A 173 9.93 8.38 -9.39
C GLU A 173 9.33 8.40 -10.80
N SER A 174 7.99 8.50 -10.92
CA SER A 174 7.29 8.43 -12.21
C SER A 174 7.33 9.74 -13.01
N PRO A 175 7.25 9.69 -14.36
CA PRO A 175 7.08 10.89 -15.20
C PRO A 175 5.87 11.71 -14.78
N GLU A 176 5.90 13.04 -14.98
CA GLU A 176 4.87 13.98 -14.51
C GLU A 176 3.44 13.55 -14.86
N ALA A 177 3.17 13.24 -16.14
CA ALA A 177 1.85 12.80 -16.57
C ALA A 177 1.38 11.49 -15.89
N ALA A 178 2.30 10.57 -15.57
CA ALA A 178 1.96 9.33 -14.87
C ALA A 178 1.80 9.57 -13.36
N ARG A 179 2.63 10.44 -12.79
CA ARG A 179 2.58 10.84 -11.38
C ARG A 179 1.22 11.42 -11.00
N ASP A 180 0.67 12.30 -11.83
CA ASP A 180 -0.64 12.92 -11.53
C ASP A 180 -1.77 11.88 -11.58
N ARG A 181 -1.77 11.00 -12.59
CA ARG A 181 -2.72 9.88 -12.66
C ARG A 181 -2.61 8.94 -11.45
N MET A 182 -1.39 8.64 -11.01
CA MET A 182 -1.16 7.81 -9.81
C MET A 182 -1.70 8.49 -8.56
N ARG A 183 -1.48 9.80 -8.40
CA ARG A 183 -2.03 10.57 -7.27
C ARG A 183 -3.55 10.57 -7.26
N ASP A 184 -4.18 10.74 -8.42
CA ASP A 184 -5.64 10.66 -8.55
C ASP A 184 -6.16 9.27 -8.19
N THR A 185 -5.52 8.23 -8.73
CA THR A 185 -5.90 6.84 -8.44
C THR A 185 -5.77 6.52 -6.95
N VAL A 186 -4.66 6.92 -6.31
CA VAL A 186 -4.45 6.71 -4.87
C VAL A 186 -5.48 7.46 -4.04
N ARG A 187 -5.78 8.72 -4.39
CA ARG A 187 -6.81 9.52 -3.72
C ARG A 187 -8.17 8.81 -3.79
N ASP A 188 -8.58 8.41 -4.99
CA ASP A 188 -9.89 7.79 -5.22
C ASP A 188 -9.96 6.38 -4.62
N ALA A 189 -8.85 5.63 -4.59
CA ALA A 189 -8.74 4.38 -3.86
C ALA A 189 -8.94 4.57 -2.36
N VAL A 190 -8.35 5.61 -1.75
CA VAL A 190 -8.57 5.92 -0.33
C VAL A 190 -10.02 6.31 -0.08
N ILE A 191 -10.63 7.12 -0.95
CA ILE A 191 -12.07 7.46 -0.85
C ILE A 191 -12.92 6.20 -0.93
N CYS A 192 -12.68 5.36 -1.93
CA CYS A 192 -13.40 4.11 -2.15
C CYS A 192 -13.26 3.17 -0.94
N TRP A 193 -12.04 3.02 -0.41
CA TRP A 193 -11.78 2.22 0.78
C TRP A 193 -12.58 2.74 1.99
N LEU A 194 -12.49 4.06 2.26
CA LEU A 194 -13.27 4.71 3.33
C LEU A 194 -14.78 4.63 3.12
N ALA A 195 -15.24 4.57 1.88
CA ALA A 195 -16.67 4.48 1.55
C ALA A 195 -17.23 3.06 1.69
N THR A 196 -16.38 2.04 1.77
CA THR A 196 -16.80 0.62 1.70
C THR A 196 -16.41 -0.18 2.94
N HIS A 197 -15.31 0.17 3.61
CA HIS A 197 -14.84 -0.54 4.80
C HIS A 197 -15.51 -0.06 6.08
N ASP A 198 -15.66 -0.96 7.06
CA ASP A 198 -16.13 -0.60 8.40
C ASP A 198 -14.92 -0.34 9.31
N LEU A 199 -14.60 0.94 9.49
CA LEU A 199 -13.43 1.34 10.26
C LEU A 199 -13.65 1.15 11.77
N ASP A 200 -14.89 1.14 12.25
CA ASP A 200 -15.15 1.01 13.69
C ASP A 200 -14.86 -0.40 14.21
N ALA A 201 -14.86 -1.39 13.32
CA ALA A 201 -14.44 -2.77 13.62
C ALA A 201 -12.91 -2.93 13.74
N GLU A 202 -12.12 -1.96 13.28
CA GLU A 202 -10.66 -2.04 13.27
C GLU A 202 -10.03 -1.75 14.65
N PRO A 203 -8.97 -2.48 15.04
CA PRO A 203 -8.20 -2.18 16.24
C PRO A 203 -7.69 -0.73 16.25
N LEU A 204 -7.62 -0.12 17.44
CA LEU A 204 -7.18 1.28 17.59
C LEU A 204 -5.80 1.55 16.99
N GLY A 205 -4.87 0.58 17.08
CA GLY A 205 -3.54 0.71 16.48
C GLY A 205 -3.58 0.81 14.95
N THR A 206 -4.45 0.02 14.30
CA THR A 206 -4.67 0.10 12.84
C THR A 206 -5.30 1.43 12.48
N ARG A 207 -6.35 1.85 13.20
CA ARG A 207 -7.00 3.16 13.00
C ARG A 207 -6.02 4.33 13.13
N ARG A 208 -5.11 4.29 14.10
CA ARG A 208 -4.05 5.30 14.30
C ARG A 208 -3.10 5.37 13.10
N THR A 209 -2.66 4.22 12.62
CA THR A 209 -1.78 4.10 11.46
C THR A 209 -2.46 4.68 10.21
N MET A 210 -3.71 4.28 9.96
CA MET A 210 -4.52 4.80 8.86
C MET A 210 -4.80 6.30 9.00
N ALA A 211 -5.11 6.77 10.21
CA ALA A 211 -5.39 8.18 10.45
C ALA A 211 -4.16 9.05 10.15
N ARG A 212 -2.97 8.60 10.53
CA ARG A 212 -1.71 9.24 10.16
C ARG A 212 -1.50 9.24 8.65
N ALA A 213 -1.58 8.09 8.00
CA ALA A 213 -1.40 7.97 6.55
C ALA A 213 -2.36 8.85 5.74
N VAL A 214 -3.67 8.72 6.00
CA VAL A 214 -4.73 9.51 5.36
C VAL A 214 -4.48 10.98 5.61
N CYS A 215 -4.20 11.38 6.85
CA CYS A 215 -3.88 12.76 7.16
C CYS A 215 -2.65 13.18 6.36
N ASP A 216 -1.50 12.51 6.43
CA ASP A 216 -0.21 12.84 5.81
C ASP A 216 -0.18 12.80 4.28
N HIS A 217 -1.12 12.10 3.64
CA HIS A 217 -1.22 12.03 2.18
C HIS A 217 -2.27 12.98 1.61
N LEU A 218 -3.45 13.06 2.23
CA LEU A 218 -4.60 13.78 1.66
C LEU A 218 -4.69 15.25 2.07
N GLY A 219 -3.95 15.65 3.11
CA GLY A 219 -3.82 17.06 3.50
C GLY A 219 -2.71 17.81 2.74
N LYS A 220 -2.09 17.25 1.70
CA LYS A 220 -1.22 18.01 0.79
C LYS A 220 -2.15 18.73 -0.22
N PRO A 221 -2.08 20.06 -0.41
CA PRO A 221 -2.88 20.74 -1.42
C PRO A 221 -2.59 20.10 -2.78
N GLN A 222 -3.62 19.60 -3.45
CA GLN A 222 -3.48 19.12 -4.82
C GLN A 222 -3.89 20.28 -5.74
N ASP A 223 -2.89 20.98 -6.27
CA ASP A 223 -3.09 22.00 -7.29
C ASP A 223 -3.51 21.31 -8.61
N GLY A 224 -4.55 21.83 -9.28
CA GLY A 224 -4.85 21.46 -10.68
C GLY A 224 -5.68 20.19 -10.90
N LEU A 225 -6.48 19.77 -9.93
CA LEU A 225 -7.37 18.61 -10.10
C LEU A 225 -8.62 18.95 -10.90
N ASP A 226 -8.61 18.63 -12.20
CA ASP A 226 -9.79 18.69 -13.07
C ASP A 226 -10.54 17.34 -13.14
N ALA A 227 -10.06 16.29 -12.46
CA ALA A 227 -10.69 14.97 -12.49
C ALA A 227 -12.06 14.98 -11.77
N PRO A 228 -13.12 14.43 -12.39
CA PRO A 228 -14.44 14.36 -11.76
C PRO A 228 -14.37 13.50 -10.48
N PRO A 229 -15.04 13.92 -9.39
CA PRO A 229 -15.01 13.21 -8.12
C PRO A 229 -15.65 11.83 -8.26
N LEU A 230 -15.10 10.82 -7.57
CA LEU A 230 -15.65 9.45 -7.55
C LEU A 230 -17.16 9.45 -7.23
N GLU A 231 -17.97 8.84 -8.10
CA GLU A 231 -19.41 8.71 -7.90
C GLU A 231 -19.73 7.67 -6.82
N LEU A 232 -20.07 8.16 -5.63
CA LEU A 232 -20.51 7.34 -4.50
C LEU A 232 -22.03 7.37 -4.37
N ASP A 233 -22.65 6.23 -4.03
CA ASP A 233 -24.05 6.19 -3.63
C ASP A 233 -24.27 6.84 -2.25
N ASN A 234 -25.53 6.94 -1.82
CA ASN A 234 -25.88 7.58 -0.55
C ASN A 234 -25.32 6.85 0.68
N ASP A 235 -25.28 5.52 0.65
CA ASP A 235 -24.81 4.69 1.76
C ASP A 235 -23.28 4.77 1.86
N GLN A 236 -22.61 4.73 0.71
CA GLN A 236 -21.17 4.95 0.55
C GLN A 236 -20.77 6.36 1.02
N CYS A 237 -21.53 7.40 0.66
CA CYS A 237 -21.31 8.77 1.15
C CYS A 237 -21.49 8.88 2.67
N ALA A 238 -22.46 8.18 3.25
CA ALA A 238 -22.66 8.15 4.69
C ALA A 238 -21.50 7.43 5.40
N ARG A 239 -21.08 6.28 4.89
CA ARG A 239 -19.95 5.51 5.43
C ARG A 239 -18.63 6.25 5.33
N PHE A 240 -18.33 6.82 4.16
CA PHE A 240 -17.17 7.68 3.95
C PHE A 240 -17.07 8.79 4.99
N ARG A 241 -18.17 9.52 5.22
CA ARG A 241 -18.22 10.61 6.22
C ARG A 241 -18.00 10.08 7.64
N SER A 242 -18.63 8.97 7.99
CA SER A 242 -18.44 8.33 9.30
C SER A 242 -16.98 7.96 9.53
N ASN A 243 -16.35 7.29 8.55
CA ASN A 243 -14.97 6.86 8.63
C ASN A 243 -13.99 8.03 8.64
N ALA A 244 -14.24 9.07 7.83
CA ALA A 244 -13.43 10.30 7.83
C ALA A 244 -13.46 11.01 9.19
N ILE A 245 -14.62 11.08 9.84
CA ILE A 245 -14.75 11.58 11.21
C ILE A 245 -13.95 10.71 12.19
N THR A 246 -14.08 9.38 12.11
CA THR A 246 -13.34 8.46 12.98
C THR A 246 -11.83 8.65 12.85
N LEU A 247 -11.30 8.73 11.62
CA LEU A 247 -9.88 8.99 11.39
C LEU A 247 -9.44 10.37 11.88
N ALA A 248 -10.22 11.42 11.60
CA ALA A 248 -9.89 12.78 12.06
C ALA A 248 -9.83 12.85 13.58
N ARG A 249 -10.78 12.21 14.27
CA ARG A 249 -10.77 12.09 15.74
C ARG A 249 -9.51 11.36 16.21
N THR A 250 -9.22 10.18 15.66
CA THR A 250 -8.05 9.39 16.06
C THR A 250 -6.75 10.14 15.84
N TRP A 251 -6.61 10.87 14.72
CA TRP A 251 -5.43 11.70 14.46
C TRP A 251 -5.33 12.88 15.45
N LEU A 252 -6.44 13.58 15.75
CA LEU A 252 -6.43 14.68 16.73
C LEU A 252 -6.08 14.20 18.15
N GLU A 253 -6.49 13.00 18.53
CA GLU A 253 -6.06 12.37 19.79
C GLU A 253 -4.55 12.15 19.82
N GLU A 254 -3.94 11.66 18.73
CA GLU A 254 -2.48 11.54 18.65
C GLU A 254 -1.78 12.91 18.75
N GLN A 255 -2.31 13.94 18.09
CA GLN A 255 -1.74 15.28 18.15
C GLN A 255 -1.89 15.91 19.55
N ALA A 256 -2.97 15.62 20.27
CA ALA A 256 -3.15 16.06 21.65
C ALA A 256 -2.08 15.48 22.58
N VAL A 257 -1.72 14.20 22.41
CA VAL A 257 -0.63 13.57 23.16
C VAL A 257 0.71 14.22 22.83
N ARG A 258 1.01 14.43 21.53
CA ARG A 258 2.23 15.14 21.09
C ARG A 258 2.29 16.55 21.66
N PHE A 259 1.18 17.27 21.65
CA PHE A 259 1.05 18.61 22.19
C PHE A 259 1.30 18.66 23.71
N ALA A 260 0.72 17.72 24.47
CA ALA A 260 0.89 17.65 25.92
C ALA A 260 2.36 17.44 26.31
N GLY A 261 3.07 16.57 25.58
CA GLY A 261 4.50 16.27 25.79
C GLY A 261 5.48 17.31 25.23
N ALA A 262 5.05 18.18 24.33
CA ALA A 262 5.90 19.17 23.67
C ALA A 262 6.25 20.39 24.55
N ALA A 263 7.41 21.00 24.30
CA ALA A 263 7.77 22.29 24.89
C ALA A 263 6.96 23.44 24.25
N ALA A 264 6.90 24.61 24.90
CA ALA A 264 6.11 25.76 24.43
C ALA A 264 6.31 26.13 22.93
N PRO A 265 7.54 26.28 22.38
CA PRO A 265 7.70 26.59 20.96
C PRO A 265 7.27 25.46 20.04
N GLU A 266 7.39 24.21 20.50
CA GLU A 266 6.97 23.03 19.73
C GLU A 266 5.45 22.87 19.74
N ARG A 267 4.78 23.23 20.84
CA ARG A 267 3.31 23.27 20.94
C ARG A 267 2.69 24.18 19.88
N GLU A 268 3.25 25.36 19.66
CA GLU A 268 2.78 26.27 18.61
C GLU A 268 2.92 25.64 17.22
N ARG A 269 4.06 24.99 16.96
CA ARG A 269 4.29 24.29 15.70
C ARG A 269 3.31 23.14 15.48
N VAL A 270 3.02 22.35 16.51
CA VAL A 270 2.01 21.27 16.44
C VAL A 270 0.64 21.86 16.08
N LEU A 271 0.23 22.96 16.72
CA LEU A 271 -1.05 23.61 16.42
C LEU A 271 -1.11 24.15 14.98
N ASP A 272 -0.04 24.76 14.50
CA ASP A 272 0.03 25.28 13.12
C ASP A 272 -0.03 24.15 12.10
N GLU A 273 0.75 23.07 12.29
CA GLU A 273 0.69 21.85 11.47
C GLU A 273 -0.75 21.28 11.46
N CYS A 274 -1.42 21.25 12.61
CA CYS A 274 -2.77 20.73 12.71
C CYS A 274 -3.79 21.57 11.95
N VAL A 275 -3.73 22.89 12.09
CA VAL A 275 -4.63 23.83 11.39
C VAL A 275 -4.45 23.71 9.88
N GLU A 276 -3.21 23.62 9.41
CA GLU A 276 -2.92 23.46 7.97
C GLU A 276 -3.48 22.16 7.42
N ARG A 277 -3.33 21.07 8.16
CA ARG A 277 -3.85 19.76 7.75
C ARG A 277 -5.37 19.73 7.69
N LEU A 278 -6.04 20.27 8.71
CA LEU A 278 -7.51 20.35 8.74
C LEU A 278 -8.04 21.25 7.62
N ASP A 279 -7.35 22.36 7.33
CA ASP A 279 -7.70 23.23 6.20
C ASP A 279 -7.59 22.48 4.86
N ALA A 280 -6.51 21.72 4.66
CA ALA A 280 -6.31 20.96 3.44
C ALA A 280 -7.31 19.82 3.28
N LEU A 281 -7.57 19.03 4.34
CA LEU A 281 -8.58 17.96 4.34
C LEU A 281 -10.00 18.49 4.11
N ARG A 282 -10.28 19.72 4.56
CA ARG A 282 -11.54 20.41 4.25
C ARG A 282 -11.59 20.84 2.79
N ALA A 283 -10.51 21.42 2.27
CA ALA A 283 -10.44 21.87 0.88
C ALA A 283 -10.59 20.70 -0.11
N SER A 284 -10.11 19.51 0.24
CA SER A 284 -10.27 18.29 -0.53
C SER A 284 -11.62 17.58 -0.33
N GLY A 285 -12.53 18.15 0.46
CA GLY A 285 -13.88 17.61 0.66
C GLY A 285 -13.99 16.41 1.61
N TYR A 286 -12.88 15.86 2.11
CA TYR A 286 -12.88 14.73 3.06
C TYR A 286 -13.61 15.06 4.36
N LEU A 287 -13.53 16.31 4.81
CA LEU A 287 -14.22 16.79 6.01
C LEU A 287 -15.49 17.60 5.68
N ALA A 288 -15.97 17.56 4.44
CA ALA A 288 -17.23 18.20 4.08
C ALA A 288 -18.41 17.38 4.62
N LEU A 289 -18.93 17.79 5.78
CA LEU A 289 -20.10 17.16 6.41
C LEU A 289 -21.43 17.45 5.67
N THR A 290 -21.40 18.32 4.64
CA THR A 290 -22.55 18.69 3.81
C THR A 290 -22.20 18.60 2.32
N PRO A 291 -23.17 18.27 1.45
CA PRO A 291 -22.95 18.20 0.01
C PRO A 291 -22.44 19.54 -0.58
N PRO A 292 -21.71 19.49 -1.71
CA PRO A 292 -20.92 20.61 -2.24
C PRO A 292 -21.72 21.88 -2.59
N SER A 293 -23.05 21.80 -2.69
CA SER A 293 -23.91 22.98 -2.89
C SER A 293 -23.87 23.98 -1.72
N SER A 294 -23.33 23.59 -0.56
CA SER A 294 -23.13 24.45 0.60
C SER A 294 -21.73 24.35 1.20
N ALA A 295 -20.66 24.43 0.39
CA ALA A 295 -19.25 24.60 0.83
C ALA A 295 -18.98 25.95 1.55
N SER A 296 -19.97 26.39 2.32
CA SER A 296 -20.10 27.58 3.13
C SER A 296 -19.68 27.26 4.57
N ARG A 297 -19.46 28.32 5.35
CA ARG A 297 -19.05 28.41 6.76
C ARG A 297 -19.66 27.34 7.70
N ALA A 298 -20.79 26.75 7.32
CA ALA A 298 -21.46 25.65 8.00
C ALA A 298 -20.59 24.39 8.18
N SER A 299 -19.76 24.01 7.19
CA SER A 299 -18.95 22.77 7.30
C SER A 299 -17.86 22.88 8.38
N ALA A 300 -17.26 24.06 8.54
CA ALA A 300 -16.27 24.30 9.58
C ALA A 300 -16.92 24.24 10.97
N ALA A 301 -18.10 24.86 11.12
CA ALA A 301 -18.84 24.82 12.37
C ALA A 301 -19.23 23.39 12.78
N SER A 302 -19.57 22.52 11.81
CA SER A 302 -20.00 21.15 12.12
C SER A 302 -18.91 20.26 12.73
N ILE A 303 -17.62 20.46 12.44
CA ILE A 303 -16.57 19.71 13.15
C ILE A 303 -16.47 20.20 14.60
N TRP A 304 -16.53 21.51 14.80
CA TRP A 304 -16.46 22.10 16.14
C TRP A 304 -17.65 21.72 17.04
N THR A 305 -18.83 21.42 16.46
CA THR A 305 -19.97 20.90 17.24
C THR A 305 -19.80 19.46 17.69
N GLU A 306 -18.96 18.67 17.03
CA GLU A 306 -18.74 17.26 17.33
C GLU A 306 -17.66 17.06 18.42
N ILE A 307 -16.71 18.00 18.52
CA ILE A 307 -15.59 17.94 19.47
C ILE A 307 -16.00 17.74 20.93
N PRO A 308 -17.02 18.42 21.49
CA PRO A 308 -17.44 18.16 22.87
C PRO A 308 -17.87 16.71 23.09
N ARG A 309 -18.56 16.11 22.10
CA ARG A 309 -18.96 14.70 22.15
C ARG A 309 -17.76 13.77 22.06
N TRP A 310 -16.77 14.12 21.23
CA TRP A 310 -15.53 13.35 21.14
C TRP A 310 -14.77 13.36 22.46
N ILE A 311 -14.57 14.53 23.07
CA ILE A 311 -13.90 14.65 24.37
C ILE A 311 -14.62 13.80 25.42
N ALA A 312 -15.95 13.84 25.46
CA ALA A 312 -16.73 13.04 26.40
C ALA A 312 -16.60 11.52 26.19
N SER A 313 -16.21 11.07 24.99
CA SER A 313 -16.05 9.64 24.65
C SER A 313 -14.66 9.06 24.96
N VAL A 314 -13.68 9.91 25.30
CA VAL A 314 -12.30 9.50 25.59
C VAL A 314 -12.13 9.15 27.07
N ASP A 315 -11.12 8.34 27.40
CA ASP A 315 -10.75 7.99 28.77
C ASP A 315 -10.65 9.25 29.65
N PRO A 316 -11.27 9.25 30.85
CA PRO A 316 -11.26 10.40 31.75
C PRO A 316 -9.87 11.01 32.03
N ASN A 317 -8.82 10.19 32.02
CA ASN A 317 -7.45 10.66 32.24
C ASN A 317 -6.91 11.51 31.06
N ASP A 318 -7.39 11.26 29.85
CA ASP A 318 -6.96 11.95 28.63
C ASP A 318 -7.86 13.15 28.27
N GLN A 319 -9.07 13.24 28.85
CA GLN A 319 -10.04 14.31 28.57
C GLN A 319 -9.49 15.71 28.82
N ALA A 320 -8.74 15.92 29.90
CA ALA A 320 -8.20 17.24 30.24
C ALA A 320 -7.17 17.71 29.20
N SER A 321 -6.26 16.81 28.80
CA SER A 321 -5.24 17.09 27.78
C SER A 321 -5.86 17.35 26.41
N LEU A 322 -6.83 16.51 26.00
CA LEU A 322 -7.53 16.67 24.74
C LEU A 322 -8.36 17.97 24.70
N SER A 323 -9.07 18.30 25.78
CA SER A 323 -9.84 19.55 25.91
C SER A 323 -8.94 20.78 25.81
N ALA A 324 -7.80 20.78 26.50
CA ALA A 324 -6.83 21.88 26.45
C ALA A 324 -6.22 22.04 25.04
N PHE A 325 -5.89 20.94 24.37
CA PHE A 325 -5.42 20.94 22.98
C PHE A 325 -6.48 21.49 22.03
N MET A 326 -7.71 20.97 22.09
CA MET A 326 -8.81 21.38 21.20
C MET A 326 -9.17 22.85 21.36
N ALA A 327 -9.17 23.39 22.59
CA ALA A 327 -9.42 24.81 22.83
C ALA A 327 -8.35 25.71 22.16
N GLN A 328 -7.08 25.32 22.24
CA GLN A 328 -5.99 26.06 21.59
C GLN A 328 -6.02 25.92 20.07
N LEU A 329 -6.34 24.73 19.56
CA LEU A 329 -6.52 24.48 18.14
C LEU A 329 -7.67 25.33 17.57
N GLN A 330 -8.79 25.39 18.28
CA GLN A 330 -9.93 26.24 17.91
C GLN A 330 -9.55 27.72 17.89
N ALA A 331 -8.87 28.21 18.92
CA ALA A 331 -8.42 29.60 18.98
C ALA A 331 -7.46 29.95 17.82
N ARG A 332 -6.52 29.04 17.51
CA ARG A 332 -5.56 29.20 16.41
C ARG A 332 -6.27 29.20 15.05
N PHE A 333 -7.20 28.26 14.84
CA PHE A 333 -8.03 28.17 13.64
C PHE A 333 -8.84 29.45 13.41
N MET A 334 -9.56 29.93 14.44
CA MET A 334 -10.34 31.16 14.37
C MET A 334 -9.46 32.37 14.07
N THR A 335 -8.27 32.46 14.67
CA THR A 335 -7.33 33.56 14.42
C THR A 335 -6.86 33.57 12.96
N ARG A 336 -6.47 32.41 12.40
CA ARG A 336 -6.05 32.30 10.99
C ARG A 336 -7.20 32.64 10.04
N TRP A 337 -8.41 32.19 10.37
CA TRP A 337 -9.61 32.52 9.61
C TRP A 337 -9.90 34.03 9.60
N TRP A 338 -9.91 34.68 10.76
CA TRP A 338 -10.11 36.13 10.87
C TRP A 338 -9.07 36.92 10.07
N LYS A 339 -7.80 36.52 10.11
CA LYS A 339 -6.74 37.14 9.31
C LYS A 339 -7.03 37.06 7.80
N ARG A 340 -7.46 35.89 7.30
CA ARG A 340 -7.82 35.71 5.87
C ARG A 340 -9.02 36.58 5.46
N VAL A 341 -10.06 36.64 6.31
CA VAL A 341 -11.24 37.47 6.03
C VAL A 341 -10.85 38.95 5.98
N TRP A 342 -10.02 39.40 6.92
CA TRP A 342 -9.61 40.80 6.99
C TRP A 342 -8.67 41.19 5.84
N SER A 343 -7.77 40.30 5.43
CA SER A 343 -6.90 40.52 4.26
C SER A 343 -7.71 40.58 2.95
N GLN A 344 -8.77 39.79 2.82
CA GLN A 344 -9.67 39.86 1.67
C GLN A 344 -10.52 41.14 1.66
N ALA A 345 -10.96 41.61 2.83
CA ALA A 345 -11.73 42.84 2.97
C ALA A 345 -10.90 44.10 2.66
N THR A 346 -9.59 44.05 2.91
CA THR A 346 -8.66 45.17 2.73
C THR A 346 -7.89 45.14 1.40
N ALA A 347 -7.99 44.06 0.61
CA ALA A 347 -7.39 43.99 -0.71
C ALA A 347 -8.04 45.03 -1.64
N PRO A 348 -7.26 45.93 -2.28
CA PRO A 348 -7.82 46.91 -3.21
C PRO A 348 -8.50 46.17 -4.36
N ARG A 349 -9.76 46.50 -4.62
CA ARG A 349 -10.49 46.03 -5.81
C ARG A 349 -9.82 46.63 -7.03
N THR A 350 -8.85 45.93 -7.62
CA THR A 350 -8.34 46.23 -8.94
C THR A 350 -9.46 45.95 -9.94
N GLY A 351 -10.15 47.01 -10.34
CA GLY A 351 -11.14 47.03 -11.42
C GLY A 351 -10.47 47.26 -12.77
#